data_AF-A0A9X0QA13-F1
#
_entry.id   AF-A0A9X0QA13-F1
#
_cell.length_a   1.000
_cell.length_b   1.000
_cell.length_c   1.000
_cell.angle_alpha   90.00
_cell.angle_beta   90.00
_cell.angle_gamma   90.00
#
_symmetry.space_group_name_H-M   'P 1'
#
loop_
_entity.id
_entity.type
_entity.pdbx_description
1 polymer ?
#
loop_
_entity_poly.entity_id
_entity_poly.type
_entity_poly.pdbx_seq_one_letter_code
_entity_poly.pdbx_strand_id
1 'polypeptide(L)'
;MKIGFGYGVFLALAFSVAGVVAAGAQSGAAGEQSNPLDRDSALTAHVTTADATAADVPAAHVPAAGTQTADVSAASVPVDNGARPGDSHVRIVRLSDVKGTLSLDRKTGNGFEQTMPNMPIIQGERLRTADGYAEVEFEDNSTLRVAPNSLVEFPLLALRSSGAKASTIEVVRGMVYVNLQSTKGNEFVVRAGDETMTVSPSTHMRMTVEAGKTVVSVFNGNVEVKHGSETTLLTKKESLTLGGEQVAVTKKIEEEPYDAWDKEANDYHARYSQANAMVAGGATYGLSDLNYYGNFINGGAFGSFWQPYLVGAGWNPYCNGVWAQYPGAGYSWVSPYPWGWLPYHSGTWSFFPGYGWGWQPGGAFNGLNNVGIVGGGAAGRVGTGVHAPLRAASPQAPTVGTGSLVLANNTPMVFSKEDKPGNFVFQKNSAGLGVPRGSLGSLNKISSHVEQHGSANMPVYAAAPSAGFMGSSHSGNTGPVTLRAGAPIQSGNTSYAPASRAGSYGGSSASSASSASSHSLGATSSASGGSSGSSGHGGGSSSK
;
A
#
# COMPACT_ATOMS: atom_id res chain seq x y z
N MET A 1 59.72 17.41 -35.87
CA MET A 1 58.73 18.25 -36.59
C MET A 1 57.65 18.66 -35.58
N LYS A 2 57.31 19.94 -35.29
CA LYS A 2 57.29 21.21 -36.07
C LYS A 2 56.55 21.00 -37.42
N ILE A 3 55.51 21.74 -37.85
CA ILE A 3 54.91 23.07 -37.57
C ILE A 3 53.36 22.86 -37.50
N GLY A 4 52.44 23.70 -36.97
CA GLY A 4 52.47 25.06 -36.39
C GLY A 4 51.45 26.02 -37.06
N PHE A 5 51.19 27.21 -36.48
CA PHE A 5 50.19 28.24 -36.90
C PHE A 5 48.68 27.85 -36.75
N GLY A 6 47.73 28.79 -36.64
CA GLY A 6 47.87 30.23 -36.31
C GLY A 6 46.85 31.19 -36.97
N TYR A 7 45.96 31.79 -36.15
CA TYR A 7 45.14 33.01 -36.38
C TYR A 7 44.15 33.11 -37.57
N GLY A 8 43.03 33.80 -37.33
CA GLY A 8 42.05 34.20 -38.34
C GLY A 8 40.89 35.00 -37.74
N VAL A 9 40.93 36.33 -37.86
CA VAL A 9 39.87 37.26 -37.40
C VAL A 9 39.07 37.74 -38.61
N PHE A 10 37.75 37.90 -38.45
CA PHE A 10 36.93 38.75 -39.32
C PHE A 10 35.98 39.62 -38.50
N LEU A 11 35.62 40.78 -39.05
CA LEU A 11 35.03 41.91 -38.31
C LEU A 11 33.78 42.43 -39.04
N ALA A 12 32.77 42.82 -38.25
CA ALA A 12 31.69 43.76 -38.53
C ALA A 12 30.99 43.80 -39.91
N LEU A 13 29.66 43.82 -39.86
CA LEU A 13 28.90 44.90 -40.51
C LEU A 13 27.57 45.11 -39.78
N ALA A 14 27.18 46.36 -39.62
CA ALA A 14 25.92 46.77 -38.98
C ALA A 14 25.06 47.53 -39.98
N PHE A 15 23.73 47.48 -39.79
CA PHE A 15 22.79 48.38 -40.46
C PHE A 15 21.78 48.92 -39.44
N SER A 16 21.47 50.21 -39.55
CA SER A 16 20.44 50.89 -38.75
C SER A 16 19.96 52.15 -39.48
N VAL A 17 18.67 52.16 -39.84
CA VAL A 17 17.80 53.30 -40.21
C VAL A 17 16.39 52.75 -39.91
N ALA A 18 15.63 53.16 -38.89
CA ALA A 18 15.12 54.48 -38.49
C ALA A 18 13.86 54.95 -39.27
N GLY A 19 12.71 54.92 -38.58
CA GLY A 19 11.64 55.94 -38.69
C GLY A 19 10.22 55.42 -38.99
N VAL A 20 9.13 56.11 -38.59
CA VAL A 20 8.99 57.29 -37.69
C VAL A 20 7.50 57.52 -37.30
N VAL A 21 7.21 58.00 -36.06
CA VAL A 21 6.01 58.80 -35.58
C VAL A 21 4.57 58.29 -35.89
N ALA A 22 3.78 57.79 -34.90
CA ALA A 22 2.88 58.48 -33.93
C ALA A 22 1.43 58.77 -34.46
N ALA A 23 0.39 59.19 -33.70
CA ALA A 23 0.29 59.70 -32.31
C ALA A 23 -1.14 59.57 -31.69
N GLY A 24 -1.26 59.87 -30.38
CA GLY A 24 -2.50 60.39 -29.73
C GLY A 24 -3.47 59.37 -29.11
N ALA A 25 -4.17 59.63 -27.98
CA ALA A 25 -4.17 60.80 -27.07
C ALA A 25 -4.57 60.39 -25.62
N GLN A 26 -4.66 61.35 -24.68
CA GLN A 26 -4.75 61.13 -23.22
C GLN A 26 -6.07 61.63 -22.55
N SER A 27 -6.13 61.45 -21.22
CA SER A 27 -6.99 62.11 -20.21
C SER A 27 -8.44 61.62 -20.07
N GLY A 28 -9.09 61.67 -18.90
CA GLY A 28 -8.67 62.02 -17.52
C GLY A 28 -9.69 61.41 -16.52
N ALA A 29 -9.80 61.69 -15.23
CA ALA A 29 -8.99 62.32 -14.17
C ALA A 29 -10.00 62.77 -13.06
N ALA A 30 -9.81 62.30 -11.81
CA ALA A 30 -10.46 62.77 -10.56
C ALA A 30 -11.99 62.64 -10.36
N GLY A 31 -12.39 62.46 -9.09
CA GLY A 31 -13.79 62.41 -8.61
C GLY A 31 -13.84 61.86 -7.16
N GLU A 32 -14.52 62.54 -6.24
CA GLU A 32 -14.43 62.32 -4.78
C GLU A 32 -15.82 62.47 -4.10
N GLN A 33 -15.92 62.08 -2.82
CA GLN A 33 -16.89 62.48 -1.78
C GLN A 33 -18.16 61.64 -1.48
N SER A 34 -18.26 61.33 -0.17
CA SER A 34 -19.43 61.44 0.75
C SER A 34 -20.72 60.59 0.64
N ASN A 35 -21.00 59.90 1.75
CA ASN A 35 -22.31 59.52 2.33
C ASN A 35 -23.03 60.80 2.91
N PRO A 36 -24.23 60.81 3.58
CA PRO A 36 -25.11 59.70 4.05
C PRO A 36 -26.64 59.98 3.94
N LEU A 37 -27.44 59.29 4.79
CA LEU A 37 -28.86 59.53 5.20
C LEU A 37 -29.98 58.81 4.41
N ASP A 38 -31.15 58.46 4.99
CA ASP A 38 -31.60 58.12 6.37
C ASP A 38 -33.08 57.61 6.31
N ARG A 39 -33.60 56.92 7.34
CA ARG A 39 -35.05 56.71 7.65
C ARG A 39 -35.90 55.81 6.73
N ASP A 40 -37.07 55.29 7.13
CA ASP A 40 -37.65 54.99 8.46
C ASP A 40 -38.73 53.91 8.31
N SER A 41 -38.99 53.12 9.35
CA SER A 41 -40.34 52.70 9.81
C SER A 41 -40.25 51.64 10.92
N ALA A 42 -40.86 51.93 12.06
CA ALA A 42 -40.98 51.00 13.19
C ALA A 42 -42.44 50.57 13.40
N LEU A 43 -42.65 49.51 14.20
CA LEU A 43 -43.79 49.49 15.12
C LEU A 43 -43.43 48.73 16.40
N THR A 44 -44.07 49.07 17.52
CA THR A 44 -43.72 48.54 18.85
C THR A 44 -44.95 48.45 19.74
N ALA A 45 -45.14 47.31 20.40
CA ALA A 45 -45.96 47.16 21.61
C ALA A 45 -45.39 45.95 22.39
N HIS A 46 -44.78 46.09 23.57
CA HIS A 46 -45.21 46.62 24.88
C HIS A 46 -45.70 45.53 25.86
N VAL A 47 -45.12 45.61 27.06
CA VAL A 47 -45.15 44.62 28.14
C VAL A 47 -46.42 44.73 29.01
N THR A 48 -46.89 43.59 29.54
CA THR A 48 -47.66 43.53 30.80
C THR A 48 -47.23 42.32 31.64
N THR A 49 -47.20 42.49 32.97
CA THR A 49 -46.82 41.45 33.95
C THR A 49 -47.83 41.40 35.12
N ALA A 50 -48.42 40.24 35.41
CA ALA A 50 -49.11 39.98 36.69
C ALA A 50 -49.38 38.47 36.94
N ASP A 51 -48.59 37.90 37.85
CA ASP A 51 -48.87 36.93 38.94
C ASP A 51 -49.91 35.75 38.89
N ALA A 52 -49.56 34.74 39.70
CA ALA A 52 -50.39 33.77 40.44
C ALA A 52 -51.43 32.87 39.74
N THR A 53 -51.12 31.58 39.58
CA THR A 53 -51.57 30.49 40.50
C THR A 53 -51.05 29.12 40.03
N ALA A 54 -51.04 28.10 40.92
CA ALA A 54 -50.45 26.79 40.65
C ALA A 54 -51.49 25.68 40.39
N ALA A 55 -51.15 24.76 39.48
CA ALA A 55 -51.75 23.44 39.34
C ALA A 55 -50.65 22.43 38.95
N ASP A 56 -50.75 21.21 39.47
CA ASP A 56 -49.68 20.19 39.45
C ASP A 56 -49.82 19.21 38.27
N VAL A 57 -48.70 18.67 37.77
CA VAL A 57 -48.53 17.43 36.97
C VAL A 57 -47.03 17.26 36.61
N PRO A 58 -46.44 16.05 36.65
CA PRO A 58 -45.06 15.89 37.11
C PRO A 58 -43.94 16.04 36.07
N ALA A 59 -42.73 16.25 36.58
CA ALA A 59 -41.54 16.62 35.81
C ALA A 59 -40.94 15.50 34.94
N ALA A 60 -40.61 15.85 33.70
CA ALA A 60 -39.55 15.18 32.95
C ALA A 60 -38.18 15.69 33.46
N HIS A 61 -37.32 14.78 33.92
CA HIS A 61 -36.06 15.15 34.58
C HIS A 61 -35.02 15.66 33.55
N VAL A 62 -34.71 16.95 33.60
CA VAL A 62 -33.52 17.51 32.94
C VAL A 62 -32.29 17.01 33.72
N PRO A 63 -31.38 16.25 33.09
CA PRO A 63 -30.15 15.86 33.77
C PRO A 63 -29.31 17.11 34.05
N ALA A 64 -28.98 17.32 35.32
CA ALA A 64 -28.11 18.40 35.75
C ALA A 64 -26.70 18.26 35.13
N ALA A 65 -25.91 19.34 35.20
CA ALA A 65 -24.54 19.36 34.68
C ALA A 65 -23.67 18.27 35.34
N GLY A 66 -23.51 17.15 34.64
CA GLY A 66 -22.59 16.08 35.03
C GLY A 66 -21.16 16.61 34.95
N THR A 67 -20.46 16.60 36.09
CA THR A 67 -19.05 17.01 36.17
C THR A 67 -18.24 16.28 35.11
N GLN A 68 -17.60 17.01 34.20
CA GLN A 68 -16.53 16.42 33.41
C GLN A 68 -15.40 16.05 34.37
N THR A 69 -15.33 14.79 34.76
CA THR A 69 -14.04 14.15 35.04
C THR A 69 -13.26 14.24 33.75
N ALA A 70 -12.47 15.31 33.61
CA ALA A 70 -11.46 15.36 32.58
C ALA A 70 -10.60 14.12 32.75
N ASP A 71 -10.53 13.27 31.72
CA ASP A 71 -9.42 12.34 31.59
C ASP A 71 -8.17 13.21 31.50
N VAL A 72 -7.54 13.42 32.66
CA VAL A 72 -6.19 13.93 32.74
C VAL A 72 -5.36 12.97 31.90
N SER A 73 -4.94 13.46 30.74
CA SER A 73 -4.02 12.72 29.87
C SER A 73 -2.79 12.42 30.68
N ALA A 74 -2.76 11.21 31.23
CA ALA A 74 -1.64 10.71 32.00
C ALA A 74 -0.48 10.68 31.01
N ALA A 75 0.42 11.66 31.13
CA ALA A 75 1.66 11.67 30.38
C ALA A 75 2.34 10.34 30.71
N SER A 76 2.33 9.43 29.74
CA SER A 76 2.93 8.12 29.93
C SER A 76 4.38 8.34 30.32
N VAL A 77 4.80 7.72 31.43
CA VAL A 77 6.22 7.65 31.77
C VAL A 77 6.92 7.18 30.49
N PRO A 78 7.93 7.90 29.97
CA PRO A 78 8.57 7.52 28.72
C PRO A 78 9.18 6.13 28.85
N VAL A 79 8.44 5.14 28.36
CA VAL A 79 8.87 3.75 28.27
C VAL A 79 10.11 3.76 27.39
N ASP A 80 11.23 3.25 27.91
CA ASP A 80 12.51 3.31 27.21
C ASP A 80 12.40 2.59 25.86
N ASN A 81 12.34 3.40 24.80
CA ASN A 81 12.30 2.94 23.41
C ASN A 81 13.71 2.71 22.86
N GLY A 82 14.75 2.85 23.69
CA GLY A 82 16.14 2.70 23.29
C GLY A 82 16.68 3.85 22.45
N ALA A 83 16.03 5.03 22.43
CA ALA A 83 16.56 6.24 21.78
C ALA A 83 17.85 6.73 22.45
N ARG A 84 18.81 7.23 21.66
CA ARG A 84 20.12 7.71 22.14
C ARG A 84 20.39 9.15 21.67
N PRO A 85 21.16 9.95 22.43
CA PRO A 85 21.60 11.28 21.98
C PRO A 85 22.36 11.20 20.65
N GLY A 86 21.95 12.01 19.68
CA GLY A 86 22.54 12.03 18.33
C GLY A 86 21.89 11.08 17.32
N ASP A 87 20.81 10.39 17.68
CA ASP A 87 20.00 9.60 16.74
C ASP A 87 19.25 10.48 15.73
N SER A 88 19.19 10.03 14.48
CA SER A 88 18.44 10.64 13.38
C SER A 88 17.13 9.89 13.12
N HIS A 89 16.02 10.61 13.18
CA HIS A 89 14.65 10.07 13.11
C HIS A 89 14.05 10.07 11.69
N VAL A 90 14.90 10.05 10.66
CA VAL A 90 14.50 10.17 9.24
C VAL A 90 14.41 8.79 8.55
N ARG A 91 14.21 7.71 9.33
CA ARG A 91 13.97 6.36 8.78
C ARG A 91 12.47 6.13 8.56
N ILE A 92 12.17 5.43 7.48
CA ILE A 92 10.82 4.93 7.17
C ILE A 92 10.92 3.46 6.77
N VAL A 93 9.93 2.67 7.18
CA VAL A 93 9.70 1.29 6.71
C VAL A 93 8.42 1.27 5.87
N ARG A 94 8.05 0.14 5.24
CA ARG A 94 6.81 0.06 4.43
C ARG A 94 5.89 -1.06 4.85
N LEU A 95 4.58 -0.89 4.68
CA LEU A 95 3.68 -2.01 4.47
C LEU A 95 3.99 -2.66 3.11
N SER A 96 4.53 -3.87 3.11
CA SER A 96 4.89 -4.61 1.90
C SER A 96 3.74 -5.47 1.39
N ASP A 97 3.04 -6.21 2.26
CA ASP A 97 1.76 -6.86 1.94
C ASP A 97 0.66 -6.46 2.93
N VAL A 98 -0.59 -6.46 2.45
CA VAL A 98 -1.79 -6.05 3.17
C VAL A 98 -2.96 -6.89 2.66
N LYS A 99 -3.60 -7.66 3.54
CA LYS A 99 -4.80 -8.48 3.26
C LYS A 99 -5.84 -8.28 4.35
N GLY A 100 -7.14 -8.36 3.99
CA GLY A 100 -8.25 -8.16 4.93
C GLY A 100 -8.30 -6.75 5.54
N THR A 101 -8.93 -6.61 6.70
CA THR A 101 -9.14 -5.33 7.36
C THR A 101 -8.01 -5.00 8.33
N LEU A 102 -7.34 -3.87 8.08
CA LEU A 102 -6.36 -3.27 8.99
C LEU A 102 -6.32 -1.74 8.85
N SER A 103 -5.79 -1.11 9.88
CA SER A 103 -5.72 0.34 10.02
C SER A 103 -4.40 0.80 10.63
N LEU A 104 -3.89 1.95 10.19
CA LEU A 104 -2.65 2.56 10.68
C LEU A 104 -2.97 3.92 11.31
N ASP A 105 -2.54 4.13 12.55
CA ASP A 105 -2.51 5.45 13.19
C ASP A 105 -1.18 6.12 12.86
N ARG A 106 -1.26 7.15 12.01
CA ARG A 106 -0.12 7.90 11.47
C ARG A 106 0.15 9.21 12.22
N LYS A 107 -0.35 9.32 13.46
CA LYS A 107 -0.25 10.52 14.33
C LYS A 107 -0.76 11.82 13.68
N THR A 108 -1.67 11.68 12.72
CA THR A 108 -2.34 12.77 11.98
C THR A 108 -3.34 13.57 12.83
N GLY A 109 -3.63 13.11 14.04
CA GLY A 109 -4.73 13.59 14.90
C GLY A 109 -6.03 12.81 14.70
N ASN A 110 -6.17 12.06 13.60
CA ASN A 110 -7.39 11.31 13.26
C ASN A 110 -7.43 9.89 13.88
N GLY A 111 -6.34 9.43 14.49
CA GLY A 111 -6.21 8.07 15.01
C GLY A 111 -6.07 7.02 13.90
N PHE A 112 -6.68 5.85 14.09
CA PHE A 112 -6.56 4.71 13.17
C PHE A 112 -7.36 4.90 11.88
N GLU A 113 -6.67 5.07 10.76
CA GLU A 113 -7.23 5.24 9.42
C GLU A 113 -7.01 3.99 8.54
N GLN A 114 -7.79 3.80 7.47
CA GLN A 114 -7.57 2.66 6.55
C GLN A 114 -6.19 2.79 5.88
N THR A 115 -5.47 1.68 5.78
CA THR A 115 -4.12 1.64 5.17
C THR A 115 -4.05 0.78 3.90
N MET A 116 -2.88 0.70 3.27
CA MET A 116 -2.65 0.07 1.96
C MET A 116 -1.20 -0.41 1.78
N PRO A 117 -0.91 -1.30 0.81
CA PRO A 117 0.46 -1.59 0.39
C PRO A 117 1.23 -0.31 0.03
N ASN A 118 2.54 -0.35 0.24
CA ASN A 118 3.48 0.76 0.13
C ASN A 118 3.21 1.98 1.03
N MET A 119 2.25 1.93 1.96
CA MET A 119 2.12 2.99 2.96
C MET A 119 3.43 3.05 3.79
N PRO A 120 4.11 4.21 3.85
CA PRO A 120 5.21 4.41 4.79
C PRO A 120 4.76 4.21 6.23
N ILE A 121 5.63 3.64 7.06
CA ILE A 121 5.51 3.65 8.53
C ILE A 121 6.72 4.40 9.11
N ILE A 122 6.46 5.33 10.02
CA ILE A 122 7.47 6.15 10.71
C ILE A 122 7.43 6.00 12.25
N GLN A 123 8.38 6.61 12.94
CA GLN A 123 8.56 6.43 14.39
C GLN A 123 7.31 6.80 15.21
N GLY A 124 6.85 5.83 15.99
CA GLY A 124 5.76 5.94 16.94
C GLY A 124 4.37 5.90 16.30
N GLU A 125 4.25 5.49 15.05
CA GLU A 125 2.97 5.10 14.44
C GLU A 125 2.51 3.72 14.96
N ARG A 126 1.25 3.35 14.69
CA ARG A 126 0.63 2.14 15.25
C ARG A 126 -0.19 1.37 14.22
N LEU A 127 0.15 0.11 14.00
CA LEU A 127 -0.50 -0.79 13.06
C LEU A 127 -1.44 -1.74 13.81
N ARG A 128 -2.71 -1.78 13.40
CA ARG A 128 -3.74 -2.64 13.97
C ARG A 128 -4.37 -3.52 12.90
N THR A 129 -4.29 -4.82 13.07
CA THR A 129 -5.00 -5.82 12.26
C THR A 129 -6.31 -6.23 12.93
N ALA A 130 -7.37 -6.42 12.12
CA ALA A 130 -8.64 -6.96 12.58
C ALA A 130 -8.76 -8.42 12.10
N ASP A 131 -9.53 -8.71 11.05
CA ASP A 131 -9.52 -10.00 10.35
C ASP A 131 -8.36 -10.14 9.35
N GLY A 132 -7.67 -9.03 9.05
CA GLY A 132 -6.56 -8.96 8.10
C GLY A 132 -5.19 -9.30 8.68
N TYR A 133 -4.20 -9.35 7.79
CA TYR A 133 -2.78 -9.50 8.13
C TYR A 133 -1.92 -8.59 7.25
N ALA A 134 -0.71 -8.29 7.72
CA ALA A 134 0.22 -7.44 6.98
C ALA A 134 1.68 -7.84 7.18
N GLU A 135 2.49 -7.51 6.18
CA GLU A 135 3.94 -7.58 6.25
C GLU A 135 4.51 -6.16 6.25
N VAL A 136 5.49 -5.92 7.12
CA VAL A 136 6.29 -4.70 7.20
C VAL A 136 7.71 -5.04 6.79
N GLU A 137 8.23 -4.34 5.79
CA GLU A 137 9.59 -4.55 5.29
C GLU A 137 10.51 -3.39 5.73
N PHE A 138 11.60 -3.76 6.40
CA PHE A 138 12.67 -2.86 6.84
C PHE A 138 13.71 -2.68 5.73
N GLU A 139 14.49 -1.61 5.78
CA GLU A 139 15.30 -1.16 4.64
C GLU A 139 16.29 -2.21 4.11
N ASP A 140 16.72 -3.16 4.95
CA ASP A 140 17.66 -4.22 4.61
C ASP A 140 17.01 -5.54 4.15
N ASN A 141 15.71 -5.55 3.81
CA ASN A 141 14.92 -6.75 3.48
C ASN A 141 14.70 -7.68 4.69
N SER A 142 14.88 -7.19 5.93
CA SER A 142 14.29 -7.81 7.12
C SER A 142 12.78 -7.56 7.15
N THR A 143 12.01 -8.46 7.76
CA THR A 143 10.54 -8.40 7.77
C THR A 143 9.95 -8.60 9.16
N LEU A 144 8.88 -7.85 9.44
CA LEU A 144 7.95 -8.07 10.54
C LEU A 144 6.59 -8.42 9.93
N ARG A 145 6.06 -9.60 10.22
CA ARG A 145 4.71 -10.00 9.84
C ARG A 145 3.78 -9.89 11.03
N VAL A 146 2.58 -9.39 10.80
CA VAL A 146 1.56 -9.11 11.81
C VAL A 146 0.29 -9.87 11.42
N ALA A 147 -0.06 -10.88 12.21
CA ALA A 147 -1.23 -11.72 12.02
C ALA A 147 -2.52 -10.99 12.49
N PRO A 148 -3.73 -11.56 12.29
CA PRO A 148 -4.99 -10.94 12.72
C PRO A 148 -5.08 -10.61 14.22
N ASN A 149 -6.04 -9.76 14.56
CA ASN A 149 -6.37 -9.26 15.91
C ASN A 149 -5.25 -8.50 16.65
N SER A 150 -4.11 -8.26 16.01
CA SER A 150 -2.89 -7.71 16.61
C SER A 150 -2.88 -6.19 16.68
N LEU A 151 -2.07 -5.65 17.59
CA LEU A 151 -1.72 -4.24 17.67
C LEU A 151 -0.22 -4.12 17.92
N VAL A 152 0.48 -3.45 17.00
CA VAL A 152 1.92 -3.20 17.06
C VAL A 152 2.19 -1.71 16.96
N GLU A 153 3.01 -1.18 17.86
CA GLU A 153 3.52 0.19 17.80
C GLU A 153 5.00 0.20 17.39
N PHE A 154 5.47 1.30 16.78
CA PHE A 154 6.85 1.44 16.27
C PHE A 154 7.66 2.48 17.08
N PRO A 155 7.80 2.35 18.42
CA PRO A 155 8.31 3.42 19.27
C PRO A 155 9.73 3.91 18.95
N LEU A 156 10.56 3.13 18.25
CA LEU A 156 11.83 3.59 17.68
C LEU A 156 12.01 3.13 16.23
N LEU A 157 12.27 4.08 15.33
CA LEU A 157 12.79 3.87 13.98
C LEU A 157 13.87 4.93 13.73
N ALA A 158 15.06 4.69 14.30
CA ALA A 158 16.16 5.66 14.34
C ALA A 158 17.41 5.15 13.62
N LEU A 159 18.21 6.08 13.11
CA LEU A 159 19.57 5.84 12.63
C LEU A 159 20.54 6.38 13.69
N ARG A 160 21.35 5.49 14.26
CA ARG A 160 22.40 5.86 15.23
C ARG A 160 23.44 6.77 14.59
N SER A 161 24.15 7.54 15.41
CA SER A 161 25.30 8.35 15.00
C SER A 161 26.42 7.54 14.31
N SER A 162 26.49 6.22 14.51
CA SER A 162 27.38 5.28 13.83
C SER A 162 26.92 4.85 12.43
N GLY A 163 25.74 5.29 11.97
CA GLY A 163 25.07 4.78 10.76
C GLY A 163 24.37 3.43 10.94
N ALA A 164 24.39 2.85 12.15
CA ALA A 164 23.60 1.66 12.46
C ALA A 164 22.10 2.00 12.48
N LYS A 165 21.26 1.11 11.96
CA LYS A 165 19.80 1.17 12.10
C LYS A 165 19.43 0.66 13.49
N ALA A 166 18.49 1.32 14.15
CA ALA A 166 17.94 0.90 15.42
C ALA A 166 16.41 0.93 15.37
N SER A 167 15.81 -0.24 15.55
CA SER A 167 14.38 -0.46 15.41
C SER A 167 13.83 -1.11 16.69
N THR A 168 12.82 -0.51 17.28
CA THR A 168 12.11 -1.07 18.44
C THR A 168 10.62 -1.10 18.13
N ILE A 169 10.03 -2.30 18.26
CA ILE A 169 8.60 -2.54 18.08
C ILE A 169 7.99 -2.99 19.42
N GLU A 170 6.77 -2.56 19.70
CA GLU A 170 6.00 -2.93 20.89
C GLU A 170 4.77 -3.72 20.43
N VAL A 171 4.63 -4.97 20.88
CA VAL A 171 3.48 -5.83 20.52
C VAL A 171 2.49 -5.81 21.67
N VAL A 172 1.53 -4.89 21.59
CA VAL A 172 0.53 -4.67 22.63
C VAL A 172 -0.41 -5.87 22.77
N ARG A 173 -0.67 -6.58 21.66
CA ARG A 173 -1.35 -7.89 21.62
C ARG A 173 -1.23 -8.55 20.24
N GLY A 174 -1.58 -9.83 20.19
CA GLY A 174 -1.71 -10.63 18.98
C GLY A 174 -0.43 -11.38 18.64
N MET A 175 -0.22 -11.71 17.38
CA MET A 175 0.88 -12.57 16.92
C MET A 175 1.70 -11.89 15.83
N VAL A 176 3.02 -11.96 15.98
CA VAL A 176 4.00 -11.44 15.02
C VAL A 176 5.08 -12.46 14.68
N TYR A 177 5.68 -12.30 13.51
CA TYR A 177 6.90 -12.99 13.10
C TYR A 177 7.96 -11.95 12.76
N VAL A 178 9.21 -12.18 13.17
CA VAL A 178 10.35 -11.31 12.86
C VAL A 178 11.41 -12.17 12.21
N ASN A 179 11.72 -11.87 10.94
CA ASN A 179 12.83 -12.48 10.20
C ASN A 179 13.85 -11.41 9.80
N LEU A 180 15.02 -11.44 10.45
CA LEU A 180 16.11 -10.48 10.24
C LEU A 180 17.17 -11.03 9.29
N GLN A 181 17.62 -10.17 8.38
CA GLN A 181 18.78 -10.47 7.53
C GLN A 181 20.08 -10.46 8.34
N SER A 182 21.16 -10.99 7.75
CA SER A 182 22.51 -11.01 8.35
C SER A 182 23.23 -9.67 8.16
N THR A 183 22.57 -8.57 8.52
CA THR A 183 23.01 -7.19 8.26
C THR A 183 23.82 -6.65 9.43
N LYS A 184 25.04 -6.17 9.17
CA LYS A 184 25.85 -5.48 10.18
C LYS A 184 25.24 -4.11 10.52
N GLY A 185 25.16 -3.78 11.81
CA GLY A 185 24.61 -2.49 12.26
C GLY A 185 23.10 -2.39 12.07
N ASN A 186 22.36 -3.48 12.30
CA ASN A 186 20.91 -3.45 12.49
C ASN A 186 20.60 -3.90 13.93
N GLU A 187 20.36 -2.95 14.83
CA GLU A 187 19.85 -3.20 16.19
C GLU A 187 18.33 -3.40 16.10
N PHE A 188 17.82 -4.54 16.58
CA PHE A 188 16.40 -4.85 16.56
C PHE A 188 15.93 -5.34 17.93
N VAL A 189 14.90 -4.67 18.46
CA VAL A 189 14.31 -4.99 19.76
C VAL A 189 12.80 -5.19 19.58
N VAL A 190 12.29 -6.28 20.12
CA VAL A 190 10.85 -6.51 20.28
C VAL A 190 10.51 -6.32 21.76
N ARG A 191 9.33 -5.76 22.06
CA ARG A 191 8.83 -5.57 23.42
C ARG A 191 7.41 -6.12 23.56
N ALA A 192 7.07 -6.52 24.79
CA ALA A 192 5.73 -6.86 25.21
C ALA A 192 5.52 -6.40 26.67
N GLY A 193 5.06 -5.15 26.85
CA GLY A 193 4.93 -4.56 28.18
C GLY A 193 6.31 -4.36 28.85
N ASP A 194 6.54 -5.01 29.99
CA ASP A 194 7.82 -4.97 30.71
C ASP A 194 8.90 -5.90 30.12
N GLU A 195 8.54 -6.72 29.13
CA GLU A 195 9.43 -7.69 28.50
C GLU A 195 10.21 -7.06 27.34
N THR A 196 11.48 -7.43 27.20
CA THR A 196 12.37 -6.91 26.15
C THR A 196 13.15 -8.05 25.51
N MET A 197 13.01 -8.21 24.20
CA MET A 197 13.66 -9.25 23.40
C MET A 197 14.67 -8.60 22.45
N THR A 198 15.96 -8.76 22.75
CA THR A 198 17.05 -8.34 21.84
C THR A 198 17.22 -9.41 20.77
N VAL A 199 16.91 -9.08 19.52
CA VAL A 199 16.89 -10.04 18.40
C VAL A 199 18.20 -9.94 17.62
N SER A 200 18.96 -11.03 17.55
CA SER A 200 20.24 -11.06 16.82
C SER A 200 20.04 -11.04 15.30
N PRO A 201 20.96 -10.49 14.49
CA PRO A 201 20.94 -10.63 13.02
C PRO A 201 20.86 -12.10 12.57
N SER A 202 20.27 -12.36 11.40
CA SER A 202 20.00 -13.72 10.89
C SER A 202 19.03 -14.58 11.74
N THR A 203 18.24 -13.97 12.62
CA THR A 203 17.23 -14.63 13.46
C THR A 203 15.85 -14.62 12.82
N HIS A 204 15.17 -15.76 12.90
CA HIS A 204 13.75 -15.89 12.58
C HIS A 204 12.99 -16.40 13.81
N MET A 205 12.01 -15.63 14.28
CA MET A 205 11.21 -15.92 15.46
C MET A 205 9.72 -15.58 15.27
N ARG A 206 8.85 -16.22 16.05
CA ARG A 206 7.45 -15.85 16.29
C ARG A 206 7.31 -15.32 17.71
N MET A 207 6.41 -14.37 17.92
CA MET A 207 5.97 -13.96 19.27
C MET A 207 4.45 -13.79 19.30
N THR A 208 3.81 -14.29 20.36
CA THR A 208 2.38 -14.14 20.62
C THR A 208 2.18 -13.48 21.98
N VAL A 209 1.31 -12.48 22.07
CA VAL A 209 0.94 -11.75 23.29
C VAL A 209 -0.58 -11.79 23.45
N GLU A 210 -1.08 -12.57 24.40
CA GLU A 210 -2.51 -12.78 24.62
C GLU A 210 -2.85 -12.95 26.11
N ALA A 211 -3.91 -12.29 26.59
CA ALA A 211 -4.44 -12.44 27.95
C ALA A 211 -3.41 -12.26 29.11
N GLY A 212 -2.34 -11.47 28.88
CA GLY A 212 -1.26 -11.26 29.84
C GLY A 212 -0.11 -12.28 29.77
N LYS A 213 -0.19 -13.24 28.85
CA LYS A 213 0.83 -14.24 28.53
C LYS A 213 1.61 -13.85 27.27
N THR A 214 2.93 -13.99 27.32
CA THR A 214 3.80 -13.90 26.14
C THR A 214 4.38 -15.28 25.81
N VAL A 215 4.45 -15.62 24.53
CA VAL A 215 5.17 -16.79 24.02
C VAL A 215 6.16 -16.32 22.96
N VAL A 216 7.45 -16.61 23.14
CA VAL A 216 8.53 -16.32 22.20
C VAL A 216 9.06 -17.65 21.65
N SER A 217 9.09 -17.85 20.33
CA SER A 217 9.55 -19.11 19.69
C SER A 217 10.58 -18.81 18.59
N VAL A 218 11.77 -19.43 18.68
CA VAL A 218 12.90 -19.10 17.79
C VAL A 218 13.14 -20.22 16.77
N PHE A 219 12.66 -20.03 15.52
CA PHE A 219 12.87 -20.99 14.42
C PHE A 219 14.32 -21.08 13.96
N ASN A 220 15.07 -19.97 14.02
CA ASN A 220 16.48 -19.87 13.68
C ASN A 220 17.14 -18.68 14.37
N GLY A 221 18.43 -18.74 14.67
CA GLY A 221 19.17 -17.64 15.30
C GLY A 221 18.99 -17.58 16.82
N ASN A 222 19.05 -16.36 17.36
CA ASN A 222 19.27 -16.09 18.79
C ASN A 222 18.47 -14.88 19.26
N VAL A 223 17.76 -15.02 20.39
CA VAL A 223 17.01 -13.95 21.05
C VAL A 223 17.35 -13.92 22.54
N GLU A 224 17.81 -12.78 23.05
CA GLU A 224 17.94 -12.57 24.49
C GLU A 224 16.65 -11.95 25.01
N VAL A 225 15.88 -12.72 25.79
CA VAL A 225 14.62 -12.27 26.41
C VAL A 225 14.89 -11.87 27.85
N LYS A 226 14.65 -10.59 28.15
CA LYS A 226 14.70 -10.03 29.51
C LYS A 226 13.29 -9.87 30.07
N HIS A 227 13.08 -10.37 31.28
CA HIS A 227 11.85 -10.21 32.07
C HIS A 227 12.26 -9.85 33.51
N GLY A 228 11.90 -8.64 33.97
CA GLY A 228 12.36 -8.12 35.26
C GLY A 228 13.89 -8.02 35.36
N SER A 229 14.48 -8.75 36.31
CA SER A 229 15.93 -8.88 36.49
C SER A 229 16.55 -10.10 35.79
N GLU A 230 15.75 -10.98 35.20
CA GLU A 230 16.22 -12.22 34.57
C GLU A 230 16.42 -12.03 33.06
N THR A 231 17.44 -12.69 32.50
CA THR A 231 17.71 -12.74 31.06
C THR A 231 17.86 -14.20 30.63
N THR A 232 17.01 -14.64 29.70
CA THR A 232 17.06 -15.98 29.08
C THR A 232 17.51 -15.85 27.62
N LEU A 233 18.60 -16.51 27.25
CA LEU A 233 18.97 -16.69 25.84
C LEU A 233 18.16 -17.85 25.25
N LEU A 234 17.42 -17.58 24.18
CA LEU A 234 16.71 -18.57 23.36
C LEU A 234 17.45 -18.80 22.06
N THR A 235 17.57 -20.07 21.68
CA THR A 235 18.22 -20.50 20.45
C THR A 235 17.28 -21.32 19.57
N LYS A 236 17.79 -21.77 18.41
CA LYS A 236 17.03 -22.50 17.40
C LYS A 236 16.22 -23.70 17.95
N LYS A 237 14.91 -23.68 17.69
CA LYS A 237 13.86 -24.62 18.14
C LYS A 237 13.47 -24.50 19.62
N GLU A 238 13.84 -23.43 20.30
CA GLU A 238 13.45 -23.17 21.68
C GLU A 238 12.30 -22.17 21.74
N SER A 239 11.37 -22.41 22.66
CA SER A 239 10.29 -21.50 23.02
C SER A 239 10.36 -21.14 24.49
N LEU A 240 9.96 -19.91 24.84
CA LEU A 240 9.76 -19.42 26.20
C LEU A 240 8.31 -18.98 26.37
N THR A 241 7.70 -19.35 27.50
CA THR A 241 6.43 -18.80 27.95
C THR A 241 6.65 -17.94 29.19
N LEU A 242 6.08 -16.74 29.18
CA LEU A 242 6.03 -15.76 30.27
C LEU A 242 4.54 -15.39 30.53
N GLY A 243 4.24 -14.83 31.70
CA GLY A 243 2.87 -14.40 32.03
C GLY A 243 1.85 -15.52 32.23
N GLY A 244 2.17 -16.50 33.07
CA GLY A 244 1.29 -17.61 33.46
C GLY A 244 1.68 -18.20 34.81
N GLU A 245 1.10 -19.35 35.20
CA GLU A 245 1.41 -19.99 36.49
C GLU A 245 2.89 -20.38 36.64
N GLN A 246 3.61 -20.62 35.54
CA GLN A 246 5.05 -20.90 35.52
C GLN A 246 5.71 -20.29 34.27
N VAL A 247 6.94 -19.77 34.45
CA VAL A 247 7.86 -19.47 33.34
C VAL A 247 8.49 -20.77 32.87
N ALA A 248 8.47 -21.04 31.56
CA ALA A 248 8.92 -22.32 31.01
C ALA A 248 9.65 -22.18 29.67
N VAL A 249 10.84 -22.79 29.56
CA VAL A 249 11.57 -22.99 28.30
C VAL A 249 11.33 -24.40 27.79
N THR A 250 10.96 -24.55 26.52
CA THR A 250 10.73 -25.86 25.87
C THR A 250 11.52 -25.98 24.57
N LYS A 251 11.98 -27.18 24.23
CA LYS A 251 12.70 -27.47 22.96
C LYS A 251 11.75 -27.90 21.85
N LYS A 252 10.57 -27.30 21.83
CA LYS A 252 9.49 -27.50 20.86
C LYS A 252 8.91 -26.14 20.51
N ILE A 253 8.49 -25.99 19.26
CA ILE A 253 7.62 -24.91 18.80
C ILE A 253 6.32 -25.58 18.37
N GLU A 254 5.18 -25.11 18.90
CA GLU A 254 3.87 -25.55 18.41
C GLU A 254 3.57 -24.85 17.07
N GLU A 255 2.89 -25.55 16.16
CA GLU A 255 2.49 -25.01 14.86
C GLU A 255 1.30 -24.06 15.03
N GLU A 256 1.39 -22.86 14.45
CA GLU A 256 0.33 -21.85 14.47
C GLU A 256 -0.24 -21.61 13.06
N PRO A 257 -1.52 -21.20 12.91
CA PRO A 257 -2.18 -21.08 11.61
C PRO A 257 -1.50 -20.16 10.58
N TYR A 258 -0.61 -19.26 11.03
CA TYR A 258 0.12 -18.31 10.19
C TYR A 258 1.57 -18.71 9.88
N ASP A 259 2.07 -19.83 10.41
CA ASP A 259 3.43 -20.34 10.13
C ASP A 259 3.62 -20.66 8.64
N ALA A 260 2.57 -21.16 7.99
CA ALA A 260 2.58 -21.43 6.54
C ALA A 260 2.72 -20.15 5.70
N TRP A 261 1.97 -19.09 6.04
CA TRP A 261 2.04 -17.79 5.36
C TRP A 261 3.40 -17.12 5.55
N ASP A 262 3.92 -17.11 6.78
CA ASP A 262 5.27 -16.63 7.05
C ASP A 262 6.31 -17.37 6.20
N LYS A 263 6.23 -18.71 6.15
CA LYS A 263 7.15 -19.53 5.36
C LYS A 263 7.02 -19.26 3.85
N GLU A 264 5.82 -19.05 3.32
CA GLU A 264 5.60 -18.68 1.91
C GLU A 264 6.17 -17.30 1.58
N ALA A 265 6.02 -16.32 2.47
CA ALA A 265 6.57 -14.99 2.30
C ALA A 265 8.11 -14.97 2.45
N ASN A 266 8.67 -15.74 3.39
CA ASN A 266 10.11 -15.94 3.51
C ASN A 266 10.69 -16.63 2.25
N ASP A 267 10.01 -17.63 1.71
CA ASP A 267 10.34 -18.23 0.41
C ASP A 267 10.28 -17.21 -0.74
N TYR A 268 9.28 -16.32 -0.76
CA TYR A 268 9.15 -15.27 -1.78
C TYR A 268 10.33 -14.29 -1.74
N HIS A 269 10.68 -13.76 -0.56
CA HIS A 269 11.84 -12.89 -0.43
C HIS A 269 13.13 -13.62 -0.82
N ALA A 270 13.37 -14.85 -0.37
CA ALA A 270 14.56 -15.63 -0.74
C ALA A 270 14.71 -15.86 -2.26
N ARG A 271 13.59 -15.98 -2.99
CA ARG A 271 13.56 -16.14 -4.45
C ARG A 271 13.81 -14.83 -5.21
N TYR A 272 13.29 -13.69 -4.72
CA TYR A 272 13.22 -12.44 -5.49
C TYR A 272 14.07 -11.27 -4.95
N SER A 273 14.58 -11.31 -3.71
CA SER A 273 15.41 -10.24 -3.14
C SER A 273 16.86 -10.23 -3.65
N GLN A 274 17.16 -10.99 -4.71
CA GLN A 274 18.49 -11.10 -5.29
C GLN A 274 18.95 -9.74 -5.86
N ALA A 275 20.19 -9.35 -5.54
CA ALA A 275 20.72 -8.02 -5.82
C ALA A 275 20.74 -7.74 -7.34
N ASN A 276 19.87 -6.83 -7.78
CA ASN A 276 19.78 -6.44 -9.17
C ASN A 276 20.84 -5.36 -9.47
N ALA A 277 21.82 -5.68 -10.30
CA ALA A 277 22.95 -4.79 -10.60
C ALA A 277 22.52 -3.44 -11.21
N MET A 278 21.36 -3.37 -11.86
CA MET A 278 20.80 -2.10 -12.37
C MET A 278 20.33 -1.17 -11.24
N VAL A 279 19.99 -1.72 -10.07
CA VAL A 279 19.39 -1.02 -8.91
C VAL A 279 20.45 -0.71 -7.83
N ALA A 280 21.73 -0.86 -8.16
CA ALA A 280 22.84 -0.62 -7.23
C ALA A 280 22.87 0.85 -6.75
N GLY A 281 22.66 1.06 -5.44
CA GLY A 281 22.61 2.41 -4.86
C GLY A 281 22.11 2.52 -3.41
N GLY A 282 21.56 1.46 -2.82
CA GLY A 282 21.21 1.42 -1.38
C GLY A 282 19.71 1.41 -1.04
N ALA A 283 18.83 1.28 -2.03
CA ALA A 283 17.40 0.97 -1.79
C ALA A 283 17.19 -0.56 -1.85
N THR A 284 17.32 -1.24 -0.71
CA THR A 284 17.28 -2.71 -0.64
C THR A 284 15.88 -3.30 -0.39
N TYR A 285 15.00 -2.60 0.34
CA TYR A 285 13.60 -2.98 0.50
C TYR A 285 12.71 -2.74 -0.72
N GLY A 286 11.79 -3.68 -1.00
CA GLY A 286 10.89 -3.67 -2.14
C GLY A 286 11.46 -4.26 -3.43
N LEU A 287 12.73 -4.70 -3.41
CA LEU A 287 13.40 -5.30 -4.57
C LEU A 287 12.73 -6.62 -5.00
N SER A 288 12.18 -7.38 -4.05
CA SER A 288 11.43 -8.62 -4.32
C SER A 288 10.24 -8.39 -5.25
N ASP A 289 9.44 -7.34 -5.01
CA ASP A 289 8.32 -7.00 -5.88
C ASP A 289 8.78 -6.45 -7.23
N LEU A 290 9.83 -5.64 -7.26
CA LEU A 290 10.38 -5.09 -8.49
C LEU A 290 10.89 -6.21 -9.43
N ASN A 291 11.52 -7.24 -8.88
CA ASN A 291 12.00 -8.41 -9.61
C ASN A 291 10.88 -9.42 -9.96
N TYR A 292 9.75 -9.44 -9.23
CA TYR A 292 8.61 -10.33 -9.53
C TYR A 292 7.63 -9.73 -10.55
N TYR A 293 7.25 -8.46 -10.38
CA TYR A 293 6.15 -7.82 -11.12
C TYR A 293 6.58 -7.05 -12.38
N GLY A 294 7.86 -7.08 -12.77
CA GLY A 294 8.33 -6.46 -14.01
C GLY A 294 9.71 -6.94 -14.44
N ASN A 295 10.32 -6.24 -15.40
CA ASN A 295 11.66 -6.54 -15.88
C ASN A 295 12.42 -5.28 -16.34
N PHE A 296 13.74 -5.37 -16.37
CA PHE A 296 14.59 -4.43 -17.11
C PHE A 296 14.60 -4.75 -18.60
N ILE A 297 14.39 -3.72 -19.41
CA ILE A 297 14.42 -3.72 -20.87
C ILE A 297 15.62 -2.87 -21.31
N ASN A 298 16.30 -3.32 -22.37
CA ASN A 298 17.33 -2.53 -23.04
C ASN A 298 16.69 -1.80 -24.23
N GLY A 299 16.41 -0.51 -24.05
CA GLY A 299 15.83 0.37 -25.08
C GLY A 299 16.85 0.95 -26.07
N GLY A 300 18.03 0.36 -26.19
CA GLY A 300 19.08 0.80 -27.11
C GLY A 300 19.55 2.23 -26.81
N ALA A 301 19.12 3.18 -27.65
CA ALA A 301 19.45 4.61 -27.49
C ALA A 301 18.90 5.23 -26.19
N PHE A 302 17.87 4.62 -25.58
CA PHE A 302 17.33 5.04 -24.28
C PHE A 302 18.06 4.41 -23.06
N GLY A 303 19.00 3.49 -23.30
CA GLY A 303 19.64 2.70 -22.25
C GLY A 303 18.71 1.67 -21.62
N SER A 304 19.03 1.24 -20.40
CA SER A 304 18.18 0.33 -19.62
C SER A 304 17.14 1.08 -18.79
N PHE A 305 15.93 0.53 -18.75
CA PHE A 305 14.84 0.96 -17.86
C PHE A 305 13.99 -0.24 -17.45
N TRP A 306 13.33 -0.16 -16.31
CA TRP A 306 12.39 -1.17 -15.82
C TRP A 306 10.97 -0.85 -16.29
N GLN A 307 10.19 -1.87 -16.66
CA GLN A 307 8.74 -1.75 -16.86
C GLN A 307 8.01 -2.83 -16.05
N PRO A 308 6.84 -2.51 -15.47
CA PRO A 308 5.95 -3.51 -14.88
C PRO A 308 5.33 -4.38 -15.97
N TYR A 309 5.01 -5.63 -15.64
CA TYR A 309 4.18 -6.50 -16.47
C TYR A 309 2.73 -6.00 -16.52
N LEU A 310 1.97 -6.50 -17.50
CA LEU A 310 0.53 -6.26 -17.63
C LEU A 310 0.15 -4.78 -17.84
N VAL A 311 1.01 -3.99 -18.49
CA VAL A 311 0.71 -2.61 -18.93
C VAL A 311 0.45 -2.52 -20.43
N GLY A 312 -0.14 -1.41 -20.85
CA GLY A 312 -0.32 -1.03 -22.24
C GLY A 312 -0.14 0.48 -22.41
N ALA A 313 -0.22 0.97 -23.65
CA ALA A 313 0.08 2.36 -24.00
C ALA A 313 -0.77 3.43 -23.28
N GLY A 314 -1.91 3.05 -22.69
CA GLY A 314 -2.77 3.94 -21.91
C GLY A 314 -2.52 3.93 -20.39
N TRP A 315 -1.59 3.11 -19.89
CA TRP A 315 -1.17 3.15 -18.49
C TRP A 315 -0.25 4.35 -18.20
N ASN A 316 -0.23 4.84 -16.96
CA ASN A 316 0.66 5.88 -16.46
C ASN A 316 0.95 5.57 -14.97
N PRO A 317 2.21 5.58 -14.50
CA PRO A 317 2.53 5.35 -13.09
C PRO A 317 1.74 6.25 -12.11
N TYR A 318 1.50 7.51 -12.46
CA TYR A 318 0.92 8.50 -11.55
C TYR A 318 -0.56 8.84 -11.82
N CYS A 319 -1.30 7.98 -12.53
CA CYS A 319 -2.74 8.20 -12.70
C CYS A 319 -3.54 7.94 -11.40
N ASN A 320 -3.16 6.91 -10.62
CA ASN A 320 -3.93 6.42 -9.48
C ASN A 320 -3.05 6.18 -8.25
N GLY A 321 -3.53 6.55 -7.06
CA GLY A 321 -2.84 6.41 -5.79
C GLY A 321 -3.50 7.20 -4.66
N VAL A 322 -2.77 7.38 -3.56
CA VAL A 322 -3.26 8.15 -2.39
C VAL A 322 -2.21 9.18 -1.98
N TRP A 323 -2.64 10.41 -1.76
CA TRP A 323 -1.86 11.42 -1.06
C TRP A 323 -2.01 11.21 0.45
N ALA A 324 -0.94 10.76 1.10
CA ALA A 324 -0.92 10.47 2.53
C ALA A 324 -0.18 11.58 3.31
N GLN A 325 -0.88 12.23 4.23
CA GLN A 325 -0.35 13.27 5.10
C GLN A 325 0.51 12.66 6.21
N TYR A 326 1.70 13.19 6.44
CA TYR A 326 2.55 12.87 7.57
C TYR A 326 2.91 14.16 8.34
N PRO A 327 2.75 14.18 9.68
CA PRO A 327 3.17 15.30 10.52
C PRO A 327 4.62 15.72 10.26
N GLY A 328 4.87 17.02 10.10
CA GLY A 328 6.19 17.58 9.80
C GLY A 328 6.72 17.37 8.38
N ALA A 329 6.22 16.39 7.61
CA ALA A 329 6.68 16.08 6.25
C ALA A 329 5.73 16.52 5.13
N GLY A 330 4.43 16.71 5.41
CA GLY A 330 3.43 17.09 4.41
C GLY A 330 2.78 15.88 3.72
N TYR A 331 2.39 16.02 2.45
CA TYR A 331 1.76 14.94 1.69
C TYR A 331 2.78 14.12 0.89
N SER A 332 2.88 12.83 1.18
CA SER A 332 3.60 11.83 0.38
C SER A 332 2.67 11.16 -0.64
N TRP A 333 3.19 10.73 -1.78
CA TRP A 333 2.45 9.90 -2.73
C TRP A 333 2.58 8.42 -2.38
N VAL A 334 1.47 7.70 -2.25
CA VAL A 334 1.44 6.26 -1.96
C VAL A 334 0.91 5.52 -3.18
N SER A 335 1.74 4.64 -3.72
CA SER A 335 1.46 3.87 -4.94
C SER A 335 0.61 2.63 -4.63
N PRO A 336 -0.47 2.36 -5.39
CA PRO A 336 -1.33 1.20 -5.16
C PRO A 336 -0.77 -0.09 -5.77
N TYR A 337 0.25 0.03 -6.63
CA TYR A 337 0.87 -1.09 -7.33
C TYR A 337 1.81 -1.87 -6.39
N PRO A 338 1.84 -3.22 -6.39
CA PRO A 338 2.56 -3.99 -5.36
C PRO A 338 4.09 -3.77 -5.36
N TRP A 339 4.65 -3.44 -6.53
CA TRP A 339 6.05 -3.05 -6.74
C TRP A 339 6.35 -1.56 -6.47
N GLY A 340 5.34 -0.79 -6.09
CA GLY A 340 5.31 0.66 -6.06
C GLY A 340 6.15 1.35 -4.98
N TRP A 341 7.10 0.67 -4.34
CA TRP A 341 7.99 1.29 -3.36
C TRP A 341 9.20 1.95 -4.03
N LEU A 342 10.19 1.19 -4.55
CA LEU A 342 11.38 1.81 -5.16
C LEU A 342 11.02 2.85 -6.23
N PRO A 343 10.16 2.55 -7.23
CA PRO A 343 9.98 3.46 -8.36
C PRO A 343 9.24 4.77 -8.03
N TYR A 344 8.72 4.90 -6.82
CA TYR A 344 8.07 6.11 -6.33
C TYR A 344 8.86 6.79 -5.21
N HIS A 345 9.97 6.23 -4.73
CA HIS A 345 10.85 6.86 -3.73
C HIS A 345 12.30 7.10 -4.22
N SER A 346 12.71 6.51 -5.34
CA SER A 346 13.98 6.81 -6.03
C SER A 346 13.86 6.65 -7.56
N GLY A 347 14.94 6.94 -8.28
CA GLY A 347 15.01 6.90 -9.74
C GLY A 347 14.19 7.98 -10.43
N THR A 348 13.74 7.72 -11.66
CA THR A 348 12.92 8.66 -12.44
C THR A 348 12.03 7.89 -13.42
N TRP A 349 10.80 8.38 -13.62
CA TRP A 349 9.88 7.86 -14.64
C TRP A 349 9.94 8.68 -15.92
N SER A 350 10.06 7.99 -17.05
CA SER A 350 10.18 8.57 -18.39
C SER A 350 9.30 7.84 -19.38
N PHE A 351 8.65 8.57 -20.30
CA PHE A 351 7.97 7.98 -21.44
C PHE A 351 8.97 7.77 -22.57
N PHE A 352 9.14 6.52 -23.00
CA PHE A 352 10.01 6.14 -24.10
C PHE A 352 9.17 5.79 -25.34
N PRO A 353 9.27 6.56 -26.44
CA PRO A 353 8.56 6.26 -27.68
C PRO A 353 8.79 4.81 -28.15
N GLY A 354 7.71 4.10 -28.47
CA GLY A 354 7.72 2.67 -28.83
C GLY A 354 7.66 1.69 -27.66
N TYR A 355 7.96 2.11 -26.43
CA TYR A 355 7.96 1.24 -25.22
C TYR A 355 6.94 1.67 -24.16
N GLY A 356 6.58 2.97 -24.09
CA GLY A 356 5.71 3.53 -23.06
C GLY A 356 6.49 3.98 -21.82
N TRP A 357 5.84 3.98 -20.65
CA TRP A 357 6.47 4.41 -19.40
C TRP A 357 7.47 3.38 -18.88
N GLY A 358 8.71 3.82 -18.64
CA GLY A 358 9.75 3.06 -17.97
C GLY A 358 10.38 3.85 -16.82
N TRP A 359 10.86 3.12 -15.81
CA TRP A 359 11.58 3.67 -14.67
C TRP A 359 13.09 3.45 -14.83
N GLN A 360 13.88 4.49 -14.58
CA GLN A 360 15.33 4.40 -14.52
C GLN A 360 15.80 4.55 -13.06
N PRO A 361 16.51 3.55 -12.49
CA PRO A 361 17.08 3.66 -11.15
C PRO A 361 18.15 4.76 -11.08
N GLY A 362 18.26 5.40 -9.91
CA GLY A 362 19.22 6.48 -9.67
C GLY A 362 18.75 7.46 -8.59
N GLY A 363 19.53 8.52 -8.38
CA GLY A 363 19.23 9.53 -7.36
C GLY A 363 19.34 9.03 -5.91
N ALA A 364 19.04 9.91 -4.97
CA ALA A 364 18.90 9.55 -3.56
C ALA A 364 17.50 8.95 -3.28
N PHE A 365 17.37 8.25 -2.16
CA PHE A 365 16.07 7.86 -1.62
C PHE A 365 15.38 9.08 -0.99
N ASN A 366 14.15 9.40 -1.43
CA ASN A 366 13.49 10.67 -1.12
C ASN A 366 12.67 10.65 0.19
N GLY A 367 12.64 9.51 0.90
CA GLY A 367 11.87 9.38 2.14
C GLY A 367 10.39 9.69 1.93
N LEU A 368 9.81 10.52 2.81
CA LEU A 368 8.44 11.01 2.66
C LEU A 368 8.29 12.12 1.61
N ASN A 369 9.36 12.83 1.24
CA ASN A 369 9.33 13.88 0.20
C ASN A 369 9.45 13.29 -1.21
N ASN A 370 8.72 12.22 -1.47
CA ASN A 370 8.76 11.46 -2.71
C ASN A 370 8.06 12.16 -3.90
N VAL A 371 7.63 13.40 -3.68
CA VAL A 371 6.90 14.28 -4.60
C VAL A 371 7.81 14.84 -5.71
N GLY A 372 9.10 15.06 -5.42
CA GLY A 372 10.06 15.71 -6.33
C GLY A 372 10.45 14.89 -7.58
N ILE A 373 10.21 13.58 -7.58
CA ILE A 373 10.72 12.61 -8.58
C ILE A 373 10.19 12.85 -10.02
N VAL A 374 9.15 13.67 -10.19
CA VAL A 374 8.61 14.05 -11.51
C VAL A 374 9.49 15.11 -12.23
N GLY A 375 10.49 15.66 -11.55
CA GLY A 375 11.42 16.67 -12.09
C GLY A 375 12.54 16.11 -12.98
N GLY A 376 12.24 15.82 -14.24
CA GLY A 376 13.21 15.84 -15.35
C GLY A 376 14.42 14.90 -15.27
N GLY A 377 14.25 13.66 -15.76
CA GLY A 377 15.38 12.76 -16.02
C GLY A 377 16.40 13.40 -16.97
N ALA A 378 17.67 13.42 -16.53
CA ALA A 378 18.87 13.95 -17.19
C ALA A 378 18.62 14.84 -18.43
N ALA A 379 18.59 16.17 -18.22
CA ALA A 379 18.63 17.17 -19.29
C ALA A 379 19.95 17.08 -20.08
N GLY A 380 20.02 16.16 -21.04
CA GLY A 380 21.30 15.65 -21.55
C GLY A 380 21.27 14.96 -22.92
N ARG A 381 20.18 15.07 -23.70
CA ARG A 381 20.15 14.82 -25.16
C ARG A 381 18.95 15.50 -25.81
N VAL A 382 19.22 16.35 -26.79
CA VAL A 382 18.19 17.15 -27.50
C VAL A 382 17.38 16.26 -28.45
N GLY A 383 16.05 16.42 -28.45
CA GLY A 383 15.18 15.98 -29.56
C GLY A 383 14.53 14.59 -29.48
N THR A 384 14.61 13.87 -28.35
CA THR A 384 14.23 12.43 -28.28
C THR A 384 12.76 12.12 -27.94
N GLY A 385 11.90 13.12 -27.72
CA GLY A 385 10.46 12.89 -27.44
C GLY A 385 10.16 12.20 -26.10
N VAL A 386 11.07 12.30 -25.13
CA VAL A 386 10.89 11.76 -23.78
C VAL A 386 10.13 12.75 -22.90
N HIS A 387 9.11 12.26 -22.19
CA HIS A 387 8.25 13.08 -21.33
C HIS A 387 8.24 12.56 -19.89
N ALA A 388 8.12 13.46 -18.91
CA ALA A 388 7.87 13.14 -17.50
C ALA A 388 6.37 12.91 -17.24
N PRO A 389 5.98 12.07 -16.26
CA PRO A 389 4.58 11.70 -16.06
C PRO A 389 3.76 12.80 -15.41
N LEU A 390 2.55 13.01 -15.95
CA LEU A 390 1.54 13.82 -15.28
C LEU A 390 0.96 13.02 -14.09
N ARG A 391 1.15 13.57 -12.89
CA ARG A 391 0.54 13.15 -11.62
C ARG A 391 -0.63 14.07 -11.29
N ALA A 392 -1.57 13.60 -10.46
CA ALA A 392 -2.51 14.50 -9.79
C ALA A 392 -1.75 15.64 -9.05
N ALA A 393 -2.37 16.81 -8.92
CA ALA A 393 -1.81 17.85 -8.06
C ALA A 393 -1.71 17.35 -6.61
N SER A 394 -0.68 17.79 -5.88
CA SER A 394 -0.64 17.59 -4.42
C SER A 394 -1.76 18.42 -3.77
N PRO A 395 -2.46 17.91 -2.75
CA PRO A 395 -3.48 18.68 -2.04
C PRO A 395 -2.86 19.94 -1.41
N GLN A 396 -3.71 20.93 -1.13
CA GLN A 396 -3.32 22.03 -0.25
C GLN A 396 -2.97 21.50 1.15
N ALA A 397 -2.15 22.24 1.90
CA ALA A 397 -1.78 21.85 3.25
C ALA A 397 -3.06 21.61 4.11
N PRO A 398 -3.12 20.54 4.91
CA PRO A 398 -4.35 20.18 5.60
C PRO A 398 -4.70 21.21 6.68
N THR A 399 -5.93 21.70 6.65
CA THR A 399 -6.54 22.37 7.79
C THR A 399 -6.91 21.36 8.88
N VAL A 400 -7.01 21.79 10.14
CA VAL A 400 -7.40 20.90 11.25
C VAL A 400 -8.74 20.23 10.96
N GLY A 401 -8.80 18.90 11.07
CA GLY A 401 -9.99 18.10 10.75
C GLY A 401 -10.17 17.72 9.26
N THR A 402 -9.19 18.00 8.40
CA THR A 402 -9.21 17.59 6.98
C THR A 402 -8.79 16.13 6.80
N GLY A 403 -9.28 15.47 5.76
CA GLY A 403 -8.86 14.12 5.37
C GLY A 403 -7.34 14.04 5.14
N SER A 404 -6.68 13.23 5.96
CA SER A 404 -5.23 12.99 5.90
C SER A 404 -4.83 12.05 4.75
N LEU A 405 -5.81 11.38 4.13
CA LEU A 405 -5.68 10.52 2.96
C LEU A 405 -6.56 11.12 1.87
N VAL A 406 -5.97 11.61 0.78
CA VAL A 406 -6.70 12.20 -0.35
C VAL A 406 -6.52 11.30 -1.58
N LEU A 407 -7.64 10.83 -2.12
CA LEU A 407 -7.67 9.86 -3.22
C LEU A 407 -7.29 10.53 -4.55
N ALA A 408 -6.34 9.94 -5.28
CA ALA A 408 -6.06 10.28 -6.68
C ALA A 408 -6.51 9.10 -7.56
N ASN A 409 -7.50 9.32 -8.41
CA ASN A 409 -8.11 8.27 -9.25
C ASN A 409 -8.43 8.85 -10.64
N ASN A 410 -7.39 9.21 -11.39
CA ASN A 410 -7.52 9.92 -12.66
C ASN A 410 -7.96 9.02 -13.81
N THR A 411 -7.80 7.69 -13.69
CA THR A 411 -8.28 6.71 -14.70
C THR A 411 -8.89 5.48 -14.04
N PRO A 412 -9.92 4.85 -14.61
CA PRO A 412 -10.53 3.64 -14.05
C PRO A 412 -9.48 2.54 -13.81
N MET A 413 -9.34 2.10 -12.55
CA MET A 413 -8.39 1.06 -12.18
C MET A 413 -8.78 -0.31 -12.77
N VAL A 414 -7.79 -1.00 -13.35
CA VAL A 414 -7.93 -2.38 -13.84
C VAL A 414 -7.28 -3.33 -12.85
N PHE A 415 -7.98 -4.40 -12.47
CA PHE A 415 -7.47 -5.45 -11.59
C PHE A 415 -7.45 -6.79 -12.32
N SER A 416 -6.33 -7.50 -12.24
CA SER A 416 -6.30 -8.94 -12.49
C SER A 416 -6.92 -9.66 -11.28
N LYS A 417 -7.76 -10.66 -11.49
CA LYS A 417 -8.51 -11.32 -10.41
C LYS A 417 -9.04 -12.69 -10.80
N GLU A 418 -9.48 -13.47 -9.81
CA GLU A 418 -10.37 -14.61 -10.04
C GLU A 418 -11.72 -14.11 -10.61
N ASP A 419 -12.22 -14.76 -11.69
CA ASP A 419 -13.56 -14.49 -12.26
C ASP A 419 -14.61 -15.49 -11.77
N LYS A 420 -14.17 -16.71 -11.46
CA LYS A 420 -14.93 -17.83 -10.88
C LYS A 420 -13.95 -18.76 -10.14
N PRO A 421 -14.41 -19.55 -9.16
CA PRO A 421 -13.55 -20.42 -8.36
C PRO A 421 -12.58 -21.26 -9.19
N GLY A 422 -11.29 -21.09 -8.93
CA GLY A 422 -10.21 -21.84 -9.59
C GLY A 422 -9.78 -21.32 -10.96
N ASN A 423 -10.21 -20.13 -11.41
CA ASN A 423 -9.75 -19.52 -12.65
C ASN A 423 -9.35 -18.05 -12.44
N PHE A 424 -8.06 -17.75 -12.60
CA PHE A 424 -7.52 -16.40 -12.46
C PHE A 424 -7.35 -15.74 -13.84
N VAL A 425 -7.81 -14.49 -13.95
CA VAL A 425 -7.78 -13.69 -15.17
C VAL A 425 -6.82 -12.52 -15.00
N PHE A 426 -5.74 -12.54 -15.78
CA PHE A 426 -4.80 -11.45 -15.93
C PHE A 426 -5.34 -10.40 -16.91
N GLN A 427 -5.27 -9.13 -16.54
CA GLN A 427 -5.86 -8.02 -17.30
C GLN A 427 -4.81 -7.00 -17.73
N LYS A 428 -4.84 -6.59 -19.01
CA LYS A 428 -3.97 -5.53 -19.55
C LYS A 428 -4.28 -4.17 -18.93
N ASN A 429 -3.25 -3.38 -18.66
CA ASN A 429 -3.25 -2.14 -17.87
C ASN A 429 -3.48 -2.33 -16.35
N SER A 430 -3.50 -3.56 -15.82
CA SER A 430 -3.53 -3.76 -14.37
C SER A 430 -2.19 -3.47 -13.68
N ALA A 431 -1.06 -3.50 -14.40
CA ALA A 431 0.28 -3.29 -13.85
C ALA A 431 0.59 -4.17 -12.61
N GLY A 432 0.05 -5.39 -12.56
CA GLY A 432 0.16 -6.30 -11.42
C GLY A 432 -0.90 -6.14 -10.32
N LEU A 433 -1.81 -5.16 -10.40
CA LEU A 433 -2.92 -5.02 -9.43
C LEU A 433 -3.76 -6.31 -9.38
N GLY A 434 -3.93 -6.82 -8.16
CA GLY A 434 -4.68 -8.05 -7.85
C GLY A 434 -3.94 -9.37 -8.15
N VAL A 435 -2.77 -9.33 -8.79
CA VAL A 435 -1.89 -10.51 -8.95
C VAL A 435 -1.20 -10.80 -7.61
N PRO A 436 -1.42 -11.95 -6.95
CA PRO A 436 -0.77 -12.26 -5.68
C PRO A 436 0.73 -12.54 -5.87
N ARG A 437 1.52 -12.31 -4.82
CA ARG A 437 2.97 -12.58 -4.82
C ARG A 437 3.27 -14.07 -5.02
N GLY A 438 4.28 -14.37 -5.83
CA GLY A 438 4.95 -15.68 -5.92
C GLY A 438 4.14 -16.90 -6.41
N SER A 439 2.81 -16.83 -6.45
CA SER A 439 1.92 -17.99 -6.62
C SER A 439 1.54 -18.30 -8.06
N LEU A 440 1.45 -17.29 -8.94
CA LEU A 440 0.90 -17.46 -10.29
C LEU A 440 1.95 -17.65 -11.40
N GLY A 441 3.09 -18.26 -11.07
CA GLY A 441 4.09 -18.68 -12.05
C GLY A 441 4.88 -17.53 -12.73
N SER A 442 5.34 -17.78 -13.96
CA SER A 442 6.24 -16.89 -14.70
C SER A 442 5.51 -15.70 -15.33
N LEU A 443 5.36 -14.60 -14.58
CA LEU A 443 4.62 -13.41 -15.01
C LEU A 443 5.12 -12.79 -16.32
N ASN A 444 6.40 -12.95 -16.69
CA ASN A 444 6.92 -12.48 -17.98
C ASN A 444 6.21 -13.14 -19.18
N LYS A 445 6.06 -14.47 -19.18
CA LYS A 445 5.37 -15.22 -20.24
C LYS A 445 3.90 -14.85 -20.33
N ILE A 446 3.29 -14.62 -19.17
CA ILE A 446 1.89 -14.21 -19.04
C ILE A 446 1.71 -12.78 -19.59
N SER A 447 2.62 -11.86 -19.26
CA SER A 447 2.61 -10.48 -19.78
C SER A 447 2.64 -10.46 -21.30
N SER A 448 3.58 -11.17 -21.94
CA SER A 448 3.68 -11.21 -23.40
C SER A 448 2.42 -11.79 -24.07
N HIS A 449 1.69 -12.70 -23.42
CA HIS A 449 0.40 -13.18 -23.92
C HIS A 449 -0.71 -12.12 -23.74
N VAL A 450 -0.78 -11.46 -22.58
CA VAL A 450 -1.74 -10.36 -22.27
C VAL A 450 -1.50 -9.13 -23.15
N GLU A 451 -0.25 -8.82 -23.49
CA GLU A 451 0.13 -7.75 -24.41
C GLU A 451 -0.48 -7.97 -25.80
N GLN A 452 -0.49 -9.21 -26.28
CA GLN A 452 -1.06 -9.61 -27.57
C GLN A 452 -2.60 -9.75 -27.54
N HIS A 453 -3.16 -10.36 -26.49
CA HIS A 453 -4.57 -10.81 -26.47
C HIS A 453 -5.48 -9.99 -25.53
N GLY A 454 -4.95 -9.01 -24.80
CA GLY A 454 -5.69 -8.17 -23.86
C GLY A 454 -5.93 -8.78 -22.47
N SER A 455 -6.03 -10.11 -22.39
CA SER A 455 -6.15 -10.87 -21.14
C SER A 455 -5.55 -12.27 -21.26
N ALA A 456 -5.29 -12.92 -20.13
CA ALA A 456 -4.90 -14.34 -20.07
C ALA A 456 -5.63 -15.02 -18.92
N ASN A 457 -6.10 -16.25 -19.15
CA ASN A 457 -6.76 -17.06 -18.13
C ASN A 457 -5.83 -18.19 -17.68
N MET A 458 -5.79 -18.48 -16.39
CA MET A 458 -5.03 -19.61 -15.85
C MET A 458 -5.88 -20.37 -14.82
N PRO A 459 -5.99 -21.71 -14.92
CA PRO A 459 -6.56 -22.50 -13.85
C PRO A 459 -5.63 -22.45 -12.63
N VAL A 460 -6.19 -22.13 -11.46
CA VAL A 460 -5.45 -22.04 -10.20
C VAL A 460 -6.03 -23.04 -9.21
N TYR A 461 -5.23 -24.03 -8.83
CA TYR A 461 -5.58 -24.92 -7.75
C TYR A 461 -5.36 -24.21 -6.41
N ALA A 462 -6.39 -23.49 -5.96
CA ALA A 462 -6.44 -22.99 -4.60
C ALA A 462 -6.53 -24.18 -3.63
N ALA A 463 -5.39 -24.60 -3.08
CA ALA A 463 -5.39 -25.42 -1.88
C ALA A 463 -6.08 -24.60 -0.78
N ALA A 464 -7.21 -25.11 -0.27
CA ALA A 464 -7.85 -24.47 0.87
C ALA A 464 -6.87 -24.48 2.05
N PRO A 465 -6.70 -23.36 2.79
CA PRO A 465 -5.90 -23.37 4.01
C PRO A 465 -6.44 -24.44 4.97
N SER A 466 -5.54 -25.07 5.71
CA SER A 466 -5.89 -26.12 6.68
C SER A 466 -6.97 -25.63 7.65
N ALA A 467 -7.88 -26.52 8.02
CA ALA A 467 -9.19 -26.17 8.56
C ALA A 467 -9.19 -25.69 10.03
N GLY A 468 -8.59 -24.52 10.28
CA GLY A 468 -8.80 -23.70 11.49
C GLY A 468 -9.71 -22.48 11.27
N PHE A 469 -10.01 -22.14 10.01
CA PHE A 469 -10.73 -20.91 9.65
C PHE A 469 -12.25 -21.01 9.82
N MET A 470 -12.76 -20.76 11.03
CA MET A 470 -14.15 -20.34 11.22
C MET A 470 -14.34 -18.90 10.73
N GLY A 471 -14.82 -18.70 9.50
CA GLY A 471 -15.33 -17.38 9.09
C GLY A 471 -15.22 -17.00 7.61
N SER A 472 -16.12 -17.55 6.78
CA SER A 472 -16.53 -16.99 5.47
C SER A 472 -15.48 -16.87 4.35
N SER A 473 -15.69 -17.66 3.29
CA SER A 473 -14.95 -17.62 2.03
C SER A 473 -15.25 -16.35 1.20
N HIS A 474 -14.48 -15.28 1.40
CA HIS A 474 -14.57 -14.06 0.59
C HIS A 474 -13.58 -14.05 -0.59
N SER A 475 -13.98 -14.63 -1.72
CA SER A 475 -13.46 -14.19 -3.03
C SER A 475 -14.09 -12.81 -3.31
N GLY A 476 -13.44 -11.73 -2.85
CA GLY A 476 -14.17 -10.49 -2.56
C GLY A 476 -13.39 -9.20 -2.29
N ASN A 477 -12.43 -8.84 -3.15
CA ASN A 477 -12.14 -7.44 -3.54
C ASN A 477 -12.17 -6.34 -2.42
N THR A 478 -11.43 -6.50 -1.33
CA THR A 478 -11.12 -5.39 -0.39
C THR A 478 -9.78 -4.76 -0.77
N GLY A 479 -9.83 -3.82 -1.72
CA GLY A 479 -8.65 -3.07 -2.17
C GLY A 479 -8.22 -1.94 -1.20
N PRO A 480 -7.08 -1.29 -1.50
CA PRO A 480 -6.64 -0.10 -0.76
C PRO A 480 -7.67 1.03 -0.81
N VAL A 481 -7.80 1.79 0.30
CA VAL A 481 -8.57 3.04 0.51
C VAL A 481 -9.65 3.26 -0.56
N THR A 482 -10.72 2.47 -0.46
CA THR A 482 -11.55 1.94 -1.58
C THR A 482 -11.44 2.64 -2.96
N LEU A 483 -10.35 2.38 -3.68
CA LEU A 483 -10.19 2.72 -5.10
C LEU A 483 -11.14 1.83 -5.95
N ARG A 484 -12.41 2.24 -6.05
CA ARG A 484 -13.45 1.52 -6.81
C ARG A 484 -13.09 1.46 -8.30
N ALA A 485 -13.27 0.29 -8.90
CA ALA A 485 -13.31 0.15 -10.35
C ALA A 485 -14.53 0.91 -10.93
N GLY A 486 -14.28 1.78 -11.93
CA GLY A 486 -15.33 2.28 -12.82
C GLY A 486 -16.27 3.37 -12.31
N ALA A 487 -15.87 4.23 -11.36
CA ALA A 487 -16.67 5.39 -10.94
C ALA A 487 -16.11 6.72 -11.51
N PRO A 488 -16.91 7.55 -12.20
CA PRO A 488 -16.52 8.92 -12.56
C PRO A 488 -16.58 9.86 -11.35
N ILE A 489 -15.91 11.01 -11.44
CA ILE A 489 -15.85 12.00 -10.36
C ILE A 489 -17.21 12.67 -10.17
N GLN A 490 -17.71 12.71 -8.93
CA GLN A 490 -18.73 13.65 -8.48
C GLN A 490 -18.13 14.47 -7.34
N SER A 491 -18.07 15.79 -7.49
CA SER A 491 -17.47 16.69 -6.51
C SER A 491 -18.41 16.88 -5.31
N GLY A 492 -18.15 16.16 -4.22
CA GLY A 492 -18.90 16.28 -2.96
C GLY A 492 -18.00 16.04 -1.76
N ASN A 493 -18.11 16.87 -0.74
CA ASN A 493 -17.35 16.76 0.50
C ASN A 493 -18.00 15.74 1.45
N THR A 494 -17.62 14.46 1.35
CA THR A 494 -18.16 13.39 2.21
C THR A 494 -17.23 13.04 3.36
N SER A 495 -17.58 13.52 4.56
CA SER A 495 -17.10 12.98 5.83
C SER A 495 -17.53 11.52 5.98
N TYR A 496 -16.61 10.62 6.32
CA TYR A 496 -16.91 9.20 6.46
C TYR A 496 -17.46 8.87 7.86
N ALA A 497 -18.71 8.40 7.92
CA ALA A 497 -19.30 7.83 9.13
C ALA A 497 -19.15 6.29 9.16
N PRO A 498 -18.94 5.66 10.33
CA PRO A 498 -18.78 4.21 10.43
C PRO A 498 -20.13 3.48 10.24
N ALA A 499 -20.15 2.47 9.37
CA ALA A 499 -21.36 1.69 9.10
C ALA A 499 -21.65 0.68 10.24
N SER A 500 -22.77 0.86 10.93
CA SER A 500 -23.20 0.00 12.04
C SER A 500 -24.16 -1.12 11.60
N ARG A 501 -23.77 -2.37 11.88
CA ARG A 501 -24.56 -3.64 12.02
C ARG A 501 -25.79 -3.91 11.13
N ALA A 502 -25.84 -5.15 10.65
CA ALA A 502 -26.92 -5.74 9.85
C ALA A 502 -28.26 -5.86 10.58
N GLY A 503 -29.33 -5.95 9.79
CA GLY A 503 -30.62 -6.54 10.17
C GLY A 503 -30.97 -7.67 9.17
N SER A 504 -31.45 -8.81 9.67
CA SER A 504 -31.82 -9.97 8.87
C SER A 504 -33.23 -10.44 9.23
N TYR A 505 -34.08 -10.59 8.21
CA TYR A 505 -35.37 -11.27 8.28
C TYR A 505 -35.63 -11.98 6.95
N GLY A 506 -36.38 -13.08 6.97
CA GLY A 506 -36.63 -13.92 5.79
C GLY A 506 -37.97 -14.67 5.85
N GLY A 507 -38.23 -15.46 4.81
CA GLY A 507 -39.55 -16.04 4.52
C GLY A 507 -40.35 -15.18 3.52
N SER A 508 -41.20 -15.73 2.65
CA SER A 508 -41.62 -17.14 2.50
C SER A 508 -41.98 -17.46 1.04
N SER A 509 -42.19 -18.75 0.75
CA SER A 509 -42.49 -19.31 -0.57
C SER A 509 -43.91 -19.03 -1.06
N ALA A 510 -44.07 -19.01 -2.40
CA ALA A 510 -45.31 -19.37 -3.09
C ALA A 510 -44.99 -20.00 -4.45
N SER A 511 -45.78 -20.98 -4.88
CA SER A 511 -45.58 -21.76 -6.11
C SER A 511 -46.86 -21.83 -6.94
N SER A 512 -46.76 -21.72 -8.26
CA SER A 512 -47.81 -22.11 -9.20
C SER A 512 -47.23 -22.45 -10.57
N ALA A 513 -47.78 -23.47 -11.24
CA ALA A 513 -47.33 -23.92 -12.56
C ALA A 513 -48.52 -24.45 -13.38
N SER A 514 -48.53 -24.21 -14.70
CA SER A 514 -49.43 -24.88 -15.64
C SER A 514 -49.00 -24.70 -17.11
N SER A 515 -48.91 -25.81 -17.84
CA SER A 515 -49.21 -26.05 -19.27
C SER A 515 -49.00 -24.91 -20.31
N ALA A 516 -48.17 -25.02 -21.36
CA ALA A 516 -47.93 -26.09 -22.36
C ALA A 516 -48.94 -26.18 -23.52
N SER A 517 -48.41 -26.16 -24.75
CA SER A 517 -49.08 -26.58 -25.99
C SER A 517 -48.02 -26.88 -27.07
N SER A 518 -48.16 -28.00 -27.79
CA SER A 518 -47.24 -28.42 -28.87
C SER A 518 -48.03 -28.83 -30.11
N HIS A 519 -47.44 -28.61 -31.29
CA HIS A 519 -47.87 -29.24 -32.56
C HIS A 519 -46.65 -29.55 -33.43
N SER A 520 -46.83 -30.42 -34.42
CA SER A 520 -45.77 -31.21 -35.07
C SER A 520 -46.07 -31.46 -36.56
N LEU A 521 -45.43 -32.50 -37.12
CA LEU A 521 -45.41 -32.96 -38.53
C LEU A 521 -44.33 -32.27 -39.41
N GLY A 522 -43.64 -32.99 -40.31
CA GLY A 522 -43.74 -34.42 -40.66
C GLY A 522 -42.43 -34.97 -41.27
N ALA A 523 -42.42 -36.24 -41.68
CA ALA A 523 -41.22 -36.95 -42.13
C ALA A 523 -41.49 -37.88 -43.33
N THR A 524 -40.44 -38.16 -44.14
CA THR A 524 -40.38 -39.24 -45.14
C THR A 524 -38.95 -39.78 -45.24
N SER A 525 -38.78 -40.98 -45.82
CA SER A 525 -37.56 -41.81 -45.73
C SER A 525 -37.24 -42.58 -47.02
N SER A 526 -35.97 -42.95 -47.23
CA SER A 526 -35.55 -44.01 -48.17
C SER A 526 -34.13 -44.52 -47.86
N ALA A 527 -33.81 -45.79 -48.13
CA ALA A 527 -32.52 -46.39 -47.78
C ALA A 527 -32.06 -47.53 -48.72
N SER A 528 -30.73 -47.66 -48.89
CA SER A 528 -29.90 -48.79 -49.38
C SER A 528 -28.47 -48.20 -49.57
N GLY A 529 -27.31 -48.87 -49.48
CA GLY A 529 -26.81 -50.26 -49.38
C GLY A 529 -25.42 -50.27 -50.09
N GLY A 530 -24.41 -51.13 -49.86
CA GLY A 530 -24.12 -52.16 -48.83
C GLY A 530 -22.90 -53.02 -49.23
N SER A 531 -22.04 -53.43 -48.26
CA SER A 531 -20.92 -54.42 -48.40
C SER A 531 -19.68 -53.99 -49.25
N SER A 532 -18.46 -54.60 -49.18
CA SER A 532 -17.77 -55.47 -48.19
C SER A 532 -16.25 -55.68 -48.53
N GLY A 533 -15.44 -56.19 -47.58
CA GLY A 533 -14.01 -56.62 -47.75
C GLY A 533 -13.03 -55.89 -46.79
N SER A 534 -12.15 -56.47 -45.95
CA SER A 534 -11.38 -57.75 -45.87
C SER A 534 -10.21 -57.85 -46.87
N SER A 535 -8.94 -58.17 -46.53
CA SER A 535 -8.13 -58.30 -45.27
C SER A 535 -6.61 -58.27 -45.66
N GLY A 536 -5.54 -58.48 -44.85
CA GLY A 536 -5.27 -58.90 -43.46
C GLY A 536 -3.75 -59.22 -43.25
N HIS A 537 -3.32 -59.60 -42.02
CA HIS A 537 -1.91 -59.88 -41.57
C HIS A 537 -1.01 -58.62 -41.37
N GLY A 538 0.03 -58.56 -40.51
CA GLY A 538 0.58 -59.51 -39.50
C GLY A 538 2.12 -59.67 -39.60
N GLY A 539 2.96 -59.75 -38.55
CA GLY A 539 2.77 -59.63 -37.08
C GLY A 539 4.03 -60.06 -36.26
N GLY A 540 4.34 -59.42 -35.12
CA GLY A 540 5.50 -59.68 -34.23
C GLY A 540 6.00 -58.38 -33.53
N SER A 541 6.38 -58.31 -32.24
CA SER A 541 7.48 -58.97 -31.47
C SER A 541 8.84 -58.27 -31.65
N SER A 542 9.65 -57.94 -30.62
CA SER A 542 9.48 -57.91 -29.15
C SER A 542 10.69 -57.25 -28.44
N SER A 543 10.49 -56.74 -27.22
CA SER A 543 11.46 -56.68 -26.10
C SER A 543 12.91 -56.19 -26.34
N LYS A 544 13.27 -55.05 -25.73
CA LYS A 544 14.18 -55.04 -24.58
C LYS A 544 13.95 -53.82 -23.70
#